data_AF-I2CQ28-F1
#
_entry.id   AF-I2CQ28-F1
#
_cell.length_a   1.000
_cell.length_b   1.000
_cell.length_c   1.000
_cell.angle_alpha   90.00
_cell.angle_beta   90.00
_cell.angle_gamma   90.00
#
_symmetry.space_group_name_H-M   'P 1'
#
loop_
_entity.id
_entity.type
_entity.pdbx_description
1 polymer ?
#
loop_
_entity_poly.entity_id
_entity_poly.type
_entity_poly.pdbx_seq_one_letter_code
_entity_poly.pdbx_strand_id
1 'polypeptide(L)'
;KLSQDLRREFGRMGLPDAHWKLSTVNDSFQACPSYPPLLAMPASISDSFLLAVASCRSKQRLPSLTWRHPLNHTTMTRSSQPRVGLHLPAGLADAQEDDVALLEHIHAASGLLPSPPPSNVEHHCPCPSEDLSNLRSADAMALHAALERNGTSFVRTASPRGPDA
;
A
#
# COMPACT_ATOMS: atom_id res chain seq x y z
N LYS A 1 16.08 -21.02 12.87
CA LYS A 1 16.57 -21.11 11.48
C LYS A 1 15.96 -20.00 10.61
N LEU A 2 14.64 -19.95 10.42
CA LEU A 2 13.97 -18.90 9.61
C LEU A 2 14.34 -17.46 10.01
N SER A 3 14.31 -17.12 11.29
CA SER A 3 14.64 -15.76 11.76
C SER A 3 16.09 -15.35 11.45
N GLN A 4 17.03 -16.30 11.41
CA GLN A 4 18.42 -16.04 11.07
C GLN A 4 18.60 -15.85 9.56
N ASP A 5 17.88 -16.62 8.75
CA ASP A 5 17.86 -16.47 7.30
C ASP A 5 17.27 -15.12 6.88
N LEU A 6 16.20 -14.68 7.55
CA LEU A 6 15.61 -13.35 7.34
C LEU A 6 16.58 -12.23 7.72
N ARG A 7 17.26 -12.32 8.87
CA ARG A 7 18.29 -11.34 9.27
C ARG A 7 19.40 -11.24 8.23
N ARG A 8 19.84 -12.37 7.66
CA ARG A 8 20.86 -12.40 6.60
C ARG A 8 20.35 -11.74 5.32
N GLU A 9 19.12 -12.01 4.90
CA GLU A 9 18.56 -11.41 3.67
C GLU A 9 18.31 -9.91 3.83
N PHE A 10 17.77 -9.47 4.97
CA PHE A 10 17.68 -8.05 5.30
C PHE A 10 19.06 -7.40 5.38
N GLY A 11 20.06 -8.10 5.92
CA GLY A 11 21.45 -7.66 5.93
C GLY A 11 22.05 -7.50 4.52
N ARG A 12 21.73 -8.40 3.58
CA ARG A 12 22.11 -8.26 2.16
C ARG A 12 21.56 -6.98 1.53
N MET A 13 20.40 -6.51 1.99
CA MET A 13 19.80 -5.25 1.56
C MET A 13 20.30 -4.04 2.36
N GLY A 14 21.16 -4.22 3.36
CA GLY A 14 21.73 -3.18 4.22
C GLY A 14 20.82 -2.76 5.39
N LEU A 15 19.98 -3.66 5.88
CA LEU A 15 19.07 -3.44 7.00
C LEU A 15 19.50 -4.24 8.24
N PRO A 16 19.26 -3.74 9.47
CA PRO A 16 18.66 -2.44 9.81
C PRO A 16 19.60 -1.26 9.58
N ASP A 17 19.03 -0.04 9.55
CA ASP A 17 19.76 1.22 9.48
C ASP A 17 19.06 2.33 10.28
N ALA A 18 19.37 3.60 10.02
CA ALA A 18 18.74 4.74 10.71
C ALA A 18 17.24 4.91 10.41
N HIS A 19 16.75 4.40 9.28
CA HIS A 19 15.38 4.59 8.80
C HIS A 19 14.52 3.34 8.95
N TRP A 20 15.14 2.16 9.02
CA TRP A 20 14.48 0.86 9.02
C TRP A 20 14.99 -0.03 10.15
N LYS A 21 14.05 -0.59 10.92
CA LYS A 21 14.30 -1.56 11.99
C LYS A 21 13.81 -2.95 11.59
N LEU A 22 14.39 -3.98 12.21
CA LEU A 22 13.88 -5.35 12.17
C LEU A 22 13.03 -5.61 13.41
N SER A 23 11.71 -5.53 13.26
CA SER A 23 10.74 -5.71 14.34
C SER A 23 10.43 -7.19 14.56
N THR A 24 10.36 -7.57 15.84
CA THR A 24 9.93 -8.88 16.33
C THR A 24 8.47 -8.87 16.78
N VAL A 25 7.68 -7.86 16.40
CA VAL A 25 6.25 -7.74 16.74
C VAL A 25 5.44 -8.98 16.37
N ASN A 26 5.89 -9.74 15.36
CA ASN A 26 5.21 -10.93 14.88
C ASN A 26 5.89 -12.25 15.29
N ASP A 27 6.81 -12.24 16.27
CA ASP A 27 7.53 -13.45 16.69
C ASP A 27 6.58 -14.55 17.21
N SER A 28 5.49 -14.15 17.85
CA SER A 28 4.40 -15.02 18.31
C SER A 28 3.28 -15.24 17.28
N PHE A 29 3.43 -14.71 16.05
CA PHE A 29 2.44 -14.74 14.98
C PHE A 29 1.08 -14.08 15.31
N GLN A 30 1.03 -13.26 16.37
CA GLN A 30 -0.20 -12.56 16.79
C GLN A 30 -0.52 -11.33 15.93
N ALA A 31 0.49 -10.62 15.44
CA ALA A 31 0.29 -9.44 14.60
C ALA A 31 -0.26 -9.84 13.22
N CYS A 32 0.28 -10.90 12.61
CA CYS A 32 -0.22 -11.50 11.38
C CYS A 32 0.22 -12.97 11.28
N PRO A 33 -0.72 -13.95 11.37
CA PRO A 33 -0.40 -15.38 11.33
C PRO A 33 0.27 -15.87 10.05
N SER A 34 0.16 -15.09 8.97
CA SER A 34 0.62 -15.46 7.63
C SER A 34 1.89 -14.73 7.19
N TYR A 35 2.43 -13.87 8.05
CA TYR A 35 3.69 -13.17 7.84
C TYR A 35 4.83 -13.86 8.58
N PRO A 36 6.09 -13.61 8.18
CA PRO A 36 7.23 -14.13 8.92
C PRO A 36 7.32 -13.53 10.34
N PRO A 37 8.10 -14.16 11.25
CA PRO A 37 8.26 -13.67 12.62
C PRO A 37 9.07 -12.36 12.72
N LEU A 38 9.89 -12.06 11.70
CA LEU A 38 10.71 -10.86 11.63
C LEU A 38 10.26 -9.99 10.46
N LEU A 39 9.94 -8.73 10.73
CA LEU A 39 9.43 -7.77 9.75
C LEU A 39 10.36 -6.54 9.67
N ALA A 40 10.62 -6.07 8.45
CA ALA A 40 11.32 -4.80 8.24
C ALA A 40 10.30 -3.65 8.21
N MET A 41 10.44 -2.72 9.15
CA MET A 41 9.49 -1.63 9.43
C MET A 41 10.24 -0.31 9.62
N PRO A 42 9.61 0.87 9.43
CA PRO A 42 10.24 2.14 9.72
C PRO A 42 10.72 2.22 11.18
N ALA A 43 11.94 2.74 11.39
CA ALA A 43 12.58 2.83 12.71
C ALA A 43 11.85 3.80 13.66
N SER A 44 11.14 4.79 13.11
CA SER A 44 10.38 5.80 13.86
C SER A 44 9.09 5.27 14.50
N ILE A 45 8.63 4.07 14.14
CA ILE A 45 7.35 3.52 14.57
C ILE A 45 7.53 2.51 15.71
N SER A 46 6.63 2.51 16.69
CA SER A 46 6.60 1.54 17.79
C SER A 46 5.87 0.24 17.42
N ASP A 47 6.17 -0.86 18.10
CA ASP A 47 5.52 -2.15 17.81
C ASP A 47 4.03 -2.15 18.21
N SER A 48 3.62 -1.37 19.22
CA SER A 48 2.21 -1.21 19.60
C SER A 48 1.38 -0.54 18.49
N PHE A 49 1.94 0.46 17.82
CA PHE A 49 1.33 1.10 16.66
C PHE A 49 1.12 0.10 15.52
N LEU A 50 2.09 -0.80 15.27
CA LEU A 50 1.96 -1.83 14.25
C LEU A 50 0.80 -2.79 14.50
N LEU A 51 0.51 -3.11 15.76
CA LEU A 51 -0.63 -3.96 16.13
C LEU A 51 -1.97 -3.27 15.83
N ALA A 52 -2.07 -1.95 16.06
CA ALA A 52 -3.26 -1.17 15.72
C ALA A 52 -3.51 -1.20 14.21
N VAL A 53 -2.48 -0.89 13.41
CA VAL A 53 -2.55 -0.91 11.93
C VAL A 53 -2.88 -2.30 11.39
N ALA A 54 -2.36 -3.37 11.98
CA ALA A 54 -2.66 -4.72 11.54
C ALA A 54 -4.18 -5.00 11.57
N SER A 55 -4.93 -4.46 12.54
CA SER A 55 -6.38 -4.71 12.66
C SER A 55 -7.23 -4.16 11.49
N CYS A 56 -6.77 -3.09 10.84
CA CYS A 56 -7.47 -2.42 9.74
C CYS A 56 -7.13 -3.00 8.37
N ARG A 57 -6.20 -3.96 8.27
CA ARG A 57 -5.84 -4.66 7.04
C ARG A 57 -6.47 -6.06 6.99
N SER A 58 -6.91 -6.49 5.80
CA SER A 58 -7.47 -7.82 5.63
C SER A 58 -6.49 -8.94 6.02
N LYS A 59 -6.90 -9.88 6.86
CA LYS A 59 -6.02 -10.94 7.42
C LYS A 59 -4.79 -10.37 8.16
N GLN A 60 -4.90 -9.13 8.61
CA GLN A 60 -3.87 -8.41 9.36
C GLN A 60 -2.53 -8.23 8.64
N ARG A 61 -2.53 -8.24 7.30
CA ARG A 61 -1.31 -8.10 6.49
C ARG A 61 -0.94 -6.62 6.32
N LEU A 62 -0.40 -6.05 7.39
CA LEU A 62 0.13 -4.69 7.42
C LEU A 62 1.21 -4.46 6.34
N PRO A 63 1.39 -3.20 5.86
CA PRO A 63 2.53 -2.80 5.05
C PRO A 63 3.87 -3.19 5.69
N SER A 64 4.68 -3.98 4.98
CA SER A 64 6.03 -4.33 5.41
C SER A 64 6.99 -4.38 4.22
N LEU A 65 8.26 -4.02 4.44
CA LEU A 65 9.29 -4.01 3.41
C LEU A 65 9.62 -5.43 2.96
N THR A 66 9.67 -5.61 1.63
CA THR A 66 10.06 -6.85 0.98
C THR A 66 11.40 -6.74 0.28
N TRP A 67 11.72 -5.55 -0.22
CA TRP A 67 12.94 -5.30 -0.97
C TRP A 67 13.38 -3.84 -0.88
N ARG A 68 14.69 -3.62 -0.96
CA ARG A 68 15.29 -2.29 -1.07
C ARG A 68 16.36 -2.27 -2.15
N HIS A 69 16.35 -1.24 -2.98
CA HIS A 69 17.37 -1.02 -3.99
C HIS A 69 18.72 -0.66 -3.34
N PRO A 70 19.84 -1.28 -3.75
CA PRO A 70 21.13 -1.12 -3.07
C PRO A 70 21.73 0.30 -3.20
N LEU A 71 21.46 1.02 -4.29
CA LEU A 71 22.03 2.35 -4.55
C LEU A 71 21.13 3.52 -4.16
N ASN A 72 19.91 3.59 -4.69
CA ASN A 72 19.01 4.72 -4.47
C ASN A 72 18.04 4.53 -3.30
N HIS A 73 18.15 3.41 -2.57
CA HIS A 73 17.34 3.09 -1.38
C HIS A 73 15.82 3.06 -1.56
N THR A 74 15.31 3.08 -2.80
CA THR A 74 13.88 2.91 -3.06
C THR A 74 13.42 1.55 -2.54
N THR A 75 12.27 1.51 -1.88
CA THR A 75 11.76 0.30 -1.26
C THR A 75 10.51 -0.22 -1.97
N MET A 76 10.33 -1.54 -1.89
CA MET A 76 9.08 -2.19 -2.25
C MET A 76 8.46 -2.75 -0.98
N THR A 77 7.19 -2.45 -0.76
CA THR A 77 6.42 -2.94 0.38
C THR A 77 5.25 -3.79 -0.09
N ARG A 78 4.80 -4.72 0.76
CA ARG A 78 3.63 -5.57 0.51
C ARG A 78 2.62 -5.42 1.63
N SER A 79 1.33 -5.52 1.29
CA SER A 79 0.22 -5.51 2.24
C SER A 79 -1.01 -6.19 1.63
N SER A 80 -2.06 -6.42 2.42
CA SER A 80 -3.41 -6.70 1.91
C SER A 80 -4.20 -5.41 1.70
N GLN A 81 -5.36 -5.51 1.03
CA GLN A 81 -6.32 -4.41 0.98
C GLN A 81 -6.69 -3.87 2.37
N PRO A 82 -6.87 -2.54 2.51
CA PRO A 82 -7.43 -1.94 3.71
C PRO A 82 -8.90 -2.36 3.87
N ARG A 83 -9.34 -2.47 5.12
CA ARG A 83 -10.73 -2.70 5.47
C ARG A 83 -11.43 -1.35 5.38
N VAL A 84 -12.02 -1.09 4.23
CA VAL A 84 -12.86 0.08 3.94
C VAL A 84 -14.29 -0.37 3.74
N GLY A 85 -15.29 0.43 4.13
CA GLY A 85 -16.70 0.09 3.93
C GLY A 85 -17.67 0.94 4.76
N LEU A 86 -18.95 0.90 4.39
CA LEU A 86 -20.03 1.72 4.98
C LEU A 86 -20.27 1.46 6.47
N HIS A 87 -19.94 0.26 6.95
CA HIS A 87 -20.08 -0.13 8.36
C HIS A 87 -18.74 -0.57 8.94
N LEU A 88 -17.87 0.41 9.19
CA LEU A 88 -16.68 0.22 9.98
C LEU A 88 -17.05 0.18 11.47
N PRO A 89 -16.56 -0.81 12.23
CA PRO A 89 -16.67 -0.77 13.69
C PRO A 89 -16.02 0.51 14.21
N ALA A 90 -16.62 1.15 15.23
CA ALA A 90 -16.19 2.45 15.73
C ALA A 90 -14.70 2.52 16.12
N GLY A 91 -14.09 1.41 16.53
CA GLY A 91 -12.66 1.33 16.87
C GLY A 91 -11.70 1.13 15.68
N LEU A 92 -12.18 1.09 14.44
CA LEU A 92 -11.32 0.94 13.25
C LEU A 92 -11.00 2.26 12.56
N ALA A 93 -11.67 3.36 12.93
CA ALA A 93 -11.39 4.68 12.37
C ALA A 93 -9.98 5.15 12.74
N ASP A 94 -9.64 5.10 14.03
CA ASP A 94 -8.29 5.45 14.52
C ASP A 94 -7.22 4.55 13.87
N ALA A 95 -7.50 3.26 13.76
CA ALA A 95 -6.59 2.30 13.10
C ALA A 95 -6.43 2.54 11.59
N GLN A 96 -7.37 3.22 10.92
CA GLN A 96 -7.22 3.65 9.53
C GLN A 96 -6.32 4.87 9.41
N GLU A 97 -6.43 5.82 10.35
CA GLU A 97 -5.51 6.96 10.41
C GLU A 97 -4.07 6.49 10.68
N ASP A 98 -3.90 5.54 11.60
CA ASP A 98 -2.61 4.89 11.84
C ASP A 98 -2.08 4.16 10.60
N ASP A 99 -2.93 3.57 9.76
CA ASP A 99 -2.50 2.91 8.52
C ASP A 99 -1.96 3.91 7.49
N VAL A 100 -2.65 5.04 7.33
CA VAL A 100 -2.18 6.14 6.49
C VAL A 100 -0.84 6.67 7.00
N ALA A 101 -0.74 6.91 8.31
CA ALA A 101 0.50 7.34 8.94
C ALA A 101 1.63 6.30 8.74
N LEU A 102 1.36 4.99 8.80
CA LEU A 102 2.37 3.96 8.50
C LEU A 102 2.89 4.09 7.06
N LEU A 103 2.02 4.32 6.08
CA LEU A 103 2.42 4.49 4.68
C LEU A 103 3.29 5.74 4.49
N GLU A 104 3.00 6.83 5.18
CA GLU A 104 3.81 8.05 5.17
C GLU A 104 5.21 7.81 5.74
N HIS A 105 5.31 7.09 6.86
CA HIS A 105 6.61 6.74 7.44
C HIS A 105 7.42 5.79 6.54
N ILE A 106 6.76 4.86 5.84
CA ILE A 106 7.40 4.03 4.82
C ILE A 106 7.95 4.89 3.68
N HIS A 107 7.17 5.86 3.22
CA HIS A 107 7.58 6.78 2.17
C HIS A 107 8.80 7.60 2.60
N ALA A 108 8.76 8.20 3.79
CA ALA A 108 9.87 8.95 4.37
C ALA A 108 11.13 8.09 4.56
N ALA A 109 10.98 6.83 5.00
CA ALA A 109 12.09 5.91 5.18
C ALA A 109 12.72 5.42 3.85
N SER A 110 12.03 5.61 2.72
CA SER A 110 12.51 5.14 1.40
C SER A 110 13.40 6.15 0.68
N GLY A 111 13.76 7.27 1.32
CA GLY A 111 14.56 8.34 0.69
C GLY A 111 13.85 9.06 -0.46
N LEU A 112 12.59 8.69 -0.72
CA LEU A 112 11.69 9.44 -1.58
C LEU A 112 11.18 10.60 -0.72
N LEU A 113 11.90 11.71 -0.72
CA LEU A 113 11.30 12.95 -0.25
C LEU A 113 10.01 13.15 -1.05
N PRO A 114 8.90 13.57 -0.42
CA PRO A 114 7.74 14.00 -1.18
C PRO A 114 8.23 15.11 -2.11
N SER A 115 8.10 14.90 -3.43
CA SER A 115 8.11 16.04 -4.32
C SER A 115 7.04 16.99 -3.79
N PRO A 116 7.32 18.30 -3.61
CA PRO A 116 6.27 19.23 -3.22
C PRO A 116 5.07 19.01 -4.15
N PRO A 117 3.84 18.90 -3.62
CA PRO A 117 2.68 18.72 -4.47
C PRO A 117 2.72 19.82 -5.54
N PRO A 118 2.48 19.51 -6.83
CA PRO A 118 2.32 20.57 -7.81
C PRO A 118 1.25 21.51 -7.23
N SER A 119 1.55 22.80 -7.18
CA SER A 119 0.77 23.83 -6.48
C SER A 119 -0.67 24.02 -6.98
N ASN A 120 -1.14 23.16 -7.89
CA ASN A 120 -2.52 23.00 -8.30
C ASN A 120 -2.89 21.51 -8.30
N VAL A 121 -3.18 20.94 -7.14
CA VAL A 121 -4.05 19.77 -7.06
C VAL A 121 -5.36 20.27 -6.48
N GLU A 122 -6.21 20.85 -7.34
CA GLU A 122 -7.62 20.93 -7.03
C GLU A 122 -8.10 19.52 -6.68
N HIS A 123 -8.76 19.37 -5.54
CA HIS A 123 -9.42 18.14 -5.12
C HIS A 123 -10.62 17.88 -6.04
N HIS A 124 -10.35 17.49 -7.28
CA HIS A 124 -11.31 16.78 -8.11
C HIS A 124 -11.06 15.29 -7.92
N CYS A 125 -11.68 14.71 -6.89
CA CYS A 125 -12.02 13.29 -6.96
C CYS A 125 -12.96 13.13 -8.16
N PRO A 126 -12.65 12.32 -9.18
CA PRO A 126 -13.69 11.85 -10.06
C PRO A 126 -14.43 10.74 -9.32
N CYS A 127 -15.19 11.10 -8.29
CA CYS A 127 -16.35 10.31 -7.91
C CYS A 127 -17.44 10.69 -8.92
N PRO A 128 -17.92 9.77 -9.78
CA PRO A 128 -19.05 10.07 -10.66
C PRO A 128 -20.31 10.08 -9.80
N SER A 129 -20.59 11.24 -9.21
CA SER A 129 -21.92 11.57 -8.71
C SER A 129 -22.40 12.81 -9.43
N GLU A 130 -22.51 12.76 -10.76
CA GLU A 130 -23.29 13.74 -11.50
C GLU A 130 -24.26 13.05 -12.46
N ASP A 131 -25.48 13.56 -12.37
CA ASP A 131 -26.71 13.18 -13.03
C ASP A 131 -26.53 13.04 -14.55
N LEU A 132 -26.89 11.86 -15.10
CA LEU A 132 -26.72 11.49 -16.52
C LEU A 132 -27.65 12.25 -17.49
N SER A 133 -28.21 13.39 -17.08
CA SER A 133 -29.19 14.13 -17.87
C SER A 133 -28.58 15.13 -18.87
N ASN A 134 -27.27 15.44 -18.80
CA ASN A 134 -26.71 16.61 -19.52
C ASN A 134 -25.46 16.42 -20.38
N LEU A 135 -25.01 15.20 -20.70
CA LEU A 135 -23.82 15.03 -21.55
C LEU A 135 -24.13 15.36 -23.04
N ARG A 136 -23.62 16.50 -23.53
CA ARG A 136 -23.71 16.88 -24.96
C ARG A 136 -22.62 16.17 -25.77
N SER A 137 -22.99 15.73 -26.98
CA SER A 137 -22.23 14.87 -27.91
C SER A 137 -20.77 15.23 -28.23
N ALA A 138 -20.27 16.41 -27.87
CA ALA A 138 -18.91 16.85 -28.20
C ALA A 138 -17.83 16.24 -27.30
N ASP A 139 -18.16 15.92 -26.04
CA ASP A 139 -17.17 15.46 -25.05
C ASP A 139 -16.75 14.00 -25.27
N ALA A 140 -17.61 13.19 -25.89
CA ALA A 140 -17.32 11.79 -26.21
C ALA A 140 -16.20 11.63 -27.26
N MET A 141 -16.03 12.59 -28.18
CA MET A 141 -14.98 12.54 -29.20
C MET A 141 -13.59 12.93 -28.66
N ALA A 142 -13.54 13.81 -27.67
CA ALA A 142 -12.28 14.21 -27.03
C ALA A 142 -11.66 13.06 -26.22
N LEU A 143 -12.49 12.25 -25.57
CA LEU A 143 -12.04 11.11 -24.77
C LEU A 143 -11.45 9.98 -25.63
N HIS A 144 -11.95 9.77 -26.84
CA HIS A 144 -11.41 8.75 -27.74
C HIS A 144 -10.04 9.14 -28.31
N ALA A 145 -9.85 10.42 -28.67
CA ALA A 145 -8.59 10.95 -29.19
C ALA A 145 -7.45 10.96 -28.14
N ALA A 146 -7.78 11.04 -26.84
CA ALA A 146 -6.81 10.98 -25.75
C ALA A 146 -6.29 9.55 -25.49
N LEU A 147 -7.11 8.53 -25.77
CA LEU A 147 -6.76 7.13 -25.56
C LEU A 147 -5.81 6.57 -26.62
N GLU A 148 -5.81 7.12 -27.84
CA GLU A 148 -4.90 6.65 -28.91
C GLU A 148 -3.47 7.21 -28.79
N ARG A 149 -3.25 8.35 -28.12
CA ARG A 149 -1.91 8.97 -28.02
C ARG A 149 -0.97 8.29 -27.02
N ASN A 150 -1.50 7.52 -26.07
CA ASN A 150 -0.71 7.00 -24.95
C ASN A 150 -0.29 5.54 -25.07
N GLY A 151 -0.50 4.87 -26.22
CA GLY A 151 0.14 3.58 -26.52
C GLY A 151 -0.10 2.43 -25.53
N THR A 152 -1.00 2.59 -24.56
CA THR A 152 -1.36 1.56 -23.58
C THR A 152 -2.33 0.57 -24.22
N SER A 153 -1.76 -0.44 -24.88
CA SER A 153 -2.49 -1.64 -25.27
C SER A 153 -2.85 -2.42 -24.00
N PHE A 154 -4.10 -2.29 -23.54
CA PHE A 154 -4.65 -3.11 -22.47
C PHE A 154 -4.99 -4.48 -23.06
N VAL A 155 -4.06 -5.44 -22.93
CA VAL A 155 -4.36 -6.85 -23.20
C VAL A 155 -5.36 -7.35 -22.15
N ARG A 156 -6.64 -7.42 -22.53
CA ARG A 156 -7.67 -8.13 -21.75
C ARG A 156 -7.40 -9.63 -21.86
N THR A 157 -6.83 -10.24 -20.82
CA THR A 157 -6.99 -11.67 -20.59
C THR A 157 -8.34 -11.88 -19.88
N ALA A 158 -9.38 -12.12 -20.68
CA ALA A 158 -10.65 -12.62 -20.15
C ALA A 158 -10.47 -14.10 -19.78
N SER A 159 -10.63 -14.43 -18.49
CA SER A 159 -10.84 -15.81 -18.05
C SER A 159 -12.30 -16.18 -18.31
N PRO A 160 -12.61 -17.22 -19.11
CA PRO A 160 -13.99 -17.63 -19.31
C PRO A 160 -14.51 -18.37 -18.06
N ARG A 161 -15.59 -17.83 -17.48
CA ARG A 161 -16.46 -18.56 -16.55
C ARG A 161 -17.20 -19.63 -17.35
N GLY A 162 -16.99 -20.90 -17.02
CA GLY A 162 -17.85 -22.00 -17.47
C GLY A 162 -19.18 -21.99 -16.71
N PRO A 163 -20.28 -22.47 -17.31
CA PRO A 163 -21.61 -22.41 -16.72
C PRO A 163 -21.82 -23.50 -15.67
N ASP A 164 -22.69 -23.16 -14.72
CA ASP A 164 -23.25 -24.02 -13.68
C ASP A 164 -23.92 -25.28 -14.26
N ALA A 165 -23.60 -26.43 -13.65
CA ALA A 165 -24.40 -27.65 -13.60
C ALA A 165 -24.01 -28.46 -12.35
#